data_AF-A0A2I1GUL6-F1
#
_entry.id   AF-A0A2I1GUL6-F1
#
_cell.length_a   1.000
_cell.length_b   1.000
_cell.length_c   1.000
_cell.angle_alpha   90.00
_cell.angle_beta   90.00
_cell.angle_gamma   90.00
#
_symmetry.space_group_name_H-M   'P 1'
#
loop_
_entity.id
_entity.type
_entity.pdbx_description
1 polymer ?
#
loop_
_entity_poly.entity_id
_entity_poly.type
_entity_poly.pdbx_seq_one_letter_code
_entity_poly.pdbx_strand_id
1 'polypeptide(L)'
;MNAKEIEVGFLEVVGNAVLVDEKKRHDDLDKLLKAMVISIFYQRQYHLQRNATEEQLECIQSYGVLVYQRETTIYVMHFKEGLHIVDTLTNFIIPDSVDQAYVLAEIIEKTYFFKAEALSKMSFNLASSFIRVALWIII
;
A
#
# COMPACT_ATOMS: atom_id res chain seq x y z
N MET A 1 15.10 15.64 -19.96
CA MET A 1 14.02 15.83 -18.96
C MET A 1 14.40 15.03 -17.75
N ASN A 2 14.76 15.69 -16.64
CA ASN A 2 15.01 15.00 -15.38
C ASN A 2 13.64 14.68 -14.77
N ALA A 3 13.21 13.42 -14.85
CA ALA A 3 12.14 12.93 -14.00
C ALA A 3 12.64 13.06 -12.56
N LYS A 4 12.29 14.16 -11.88
CA LYS A 4 12.61 14.34 -10.47
C LYS A 4 11.68 13.40 -9.70
N GLU A 5 12.16 12.18 -9.52
CA GLU A 5 11.58 11.18 -8.62
C GLU A 5 11.33 11.83 -7.26
N ILE A 6 10.05 11.90 -6.88
CA ILE A 6 9.68 12.25 -5.52
C ILE A 6 9.63 10.95 -4.76
N GLU A 7 10.41 10.89 -3.67
CA GLU A 7 10.39 9.78 -2.74
C GLU A 7 9.03 9.74 -2.03
N VAL A 8 8.29 8.67 -2.28
CA VAL A 8 6.91 8.50 -1.85
C VAL A 8 6.72 7.05 -1.40
N GLY A 9 6.38 6.85 -0.13
CA GLY A 9 6.04 5.52 0.36
C GLY A 9 5.72 5.49 1.84
N PHE A 10 4.45 5.66 2.18
CA PHE A 10 3.88 5.18 3.44
C PHE A 10 3.08 3.91 3.14
N LEU A 11 3.28 2.89 3.97
CA LEU A 11 2.57 1.62 3.90
C LEU A 11 2.02 1.32 5.30
N GLU A 12 0.71 1.34 5.43
CA GLU A 12 0.01 0.86 6.62
C GLU A 12 -0.63 -0.51 6.31
N VAL A 13 -0.62 -1.41 7.29
CA VAL A 13 -1.22 -2.74 7.17
C VAL A 13 -2.16 -2.95 8.35
N VAL A 14 -3.43 -3.21 8.06
CA VAL A 14 -4.45 -3.47 9.08
C VAL A 14 -5.30 -4.68 8.70
N GLY A 15 -5.96 -5.25 9.71
CA GLY A 15 -6.90 -6.35 9.52
C GLY A 15 -6.42 -7.67 10.12
N ASN A 16 -7.13 -8.74 9.76
CA ASN A 16 -6.91 -10.07 10.31
C ASN A 16 -7.33 -11.15 9.30
N ALA A 17 -6.46 -12.13 9.08
CA ALA A 17 -6.73 -13.21 8.12
C ALA A 17 -7.75 -14.25 8.61
N VAL A 18 -7.93 -14.39 9.92
CA VAL A 18 -8.70 -15.48 10.56
C VAL A 18 -10.08 -15.00 11.01
N LEU A 19 -10.17 -13.76 11.47
CA LEU A 19 -11.40 -13.23 12.05
C LEU A 19 -12.42 -12.84 10.97
N VAL A 20 -13.61 -13.42 11.05
CA VAL A 20 -14.78 -13.06 10.25
C VAL A 20 -15.62 -12.05 11.03
N ASP A 21 -15.26 -10.76 10.92
CA ASP A 21 -16.01 -9.66 11.52
C ASP A 21 -16.10 -8.50 10.53
N GLU A 22 -17.28 -8.35 9.91
CA GLU A 22 -17.52 -7.30 8.93
C GLU A 22 -17.43 -5.91 9.52
N LYS A 23 -17.87 -5.71 10.77
CA LYS A 23 -17.78 -4.41 11.42
C LYS A 23 -16.32 -4.03 11.58
N LYS A 24 -15.52 -4.95 12.10
CA LYS A 24 -14.07 -4.74 12.24
C LYS A 24 -13.40 -4.49 10.89
N ARG A 25 -13.80 -5.18 9.82
CA ARG A 25 -13.31 -4.92 8.46
C ARG A 25 -13.54 -3.48 8.04
N HIS A 26 -14.75 -2.95 8.26
CA HIS A 26 -15.07 -1.56 7.93
C HIS A 26 -14.28 -0.58 8.80
N ASP A 27 -14.16 -0.85 10.10
CA ASP A 27 -13.38 -0.02 11.03
C ASP A 27 -11.90 0.02 10.65
N ASP A 28 -11.33 -1.12 10.24
CA ASP A 28 -9.94 -1.22 9.81
C ASP A 28 -9.74 -0.55 8.45
N LEU A 29 -10.68 -0.69 7.50
CA LEU A 29 -10.63 0.06 6.24
C LEU A 29 -10.68 1.57 6.48
N ASP A 30 -11.56 2.07 7.34
CA ASP A 30 -11.64 3.51 7.66
C ASP A 30 -10.34 4.04 8.28
N LYS A 31 -9.74 3.29 9.23
CA LYS A 31 -8.42 3.63 9.78
C LYS A 31 -7.35 3.66 8.70
N LEU A 32 -7.35 2.68 7.81
CA LEU A 32 -6.38 2.58 6.72
C LEU A 32 -6.46 3.79 5.80
N LEU A 33 -7.67 4.13 5.34
CA LEU A 33 -7.90 5.27 4.46
C LEU A 33 -7.50 6.59 5.14
N LYS A 34 -7.82 6.77 6.43
CA LYS A 34 -7.38 7.94 7.20
C LYS A 34 -5.86 8.03 7.29
N ALA A 35 -5.18 6.92 7.56
CA ALA A 35 -3.72 6.89 7.61
C ALA A 35 -3.10 7.25 6.25
N MET A 36 -3.67 6.76 5.14
CA MET A 36 -3.23 7.10 3.79
C MET A 36 -3.42 8.60 3.47
N VAL A 37 -4.56 9.20 3.85
CA VAL A 37 -4.80 10.64 3.69
C VAL A 37 -3.78 11.47 4.48
N ILE A 38 -3.57 11.12 5.76
CA ILE A 38 -2.61 11.80 6.64
C ILE A 38 -1.19 11.72 6.06
N SER A 39 -0.82 10.55 5.54
CA SER A 39 0.46 10.34 4.85
C SER A 39 0.63 11.28 3.66
N ILE A 40 -0.34 11.34 2.74
CA ILE A 40 -0.29 12.25 1.59
C ILE A 40 -0.13 13.69 2.06
N PHE A 41 -0.88 14.11 3.08
CA PHE A 41 -0.80 15.46 3.62
C PHE A 41 0.63 15.80 4.08
N TYR A 42 1.24 14.95 4.91
CA TYR A 42 2.60 15.19 5.40
C TYR A 42 3.65 15.14 4.29
N GLN A 43 3.52 14.22 3.34
CA GLN A 43 4.39 14.16 2.16
C GLN A 43 4.29 15.45 1.33
N ARG A 44 3.08 15.95 1.08
CA ARG A 44 2.88 17.24 0.38
C ARG A 44 3.57 18.38 1.12
N GLN A 45 3.38 18.50 2.44
CA GLN A 45 4.03 19.55 3.23
C GLN A 45 5.57 19.45 3.19
N TYR A 46 6.11 18.25 3.33
CA TYR A 46 7.55 17.99 3.28
C TYR A 46 8.18 18.40 1.94
N HIS A 47 7.50 18.14 0.83
CA HIS A 47 7.97 18.46 -0.52
C HIS A 47 7.73 19.93 -0.89
N LEU A 48 6.63 20.53 -0.43
CA LEU A 48 6.38 21.98 -0.54
C LEU A 48 7.51 22.79 0.13
N GLN A 49 7.96 22.38 1.31
CA GLN A 49 9.10 23.00 2.01
C GLN A 49 10.43 22.91 1.21
N ARG A 50 10.50 22.03 0.20
CA ARG A 50 11.65 21.84 -0.69
C ARG A 50 11.42 22.40 -2.10
N ASN A 51 10.42 23.26 -2.26
CA ASN A 51 10.07 23.91 -3.53
C ASN A 51 9.65 22.92 -4.63
N ALA A 52 8.96 21.82 -4.27
CA ALA A 52 8.30 20.98 -5.26
C ALA A 52 7.18 21.75 -5.99
N THR A 53 7.03 21.52 -7.29
CA THR A 53 5.94 22.10 -8.10
C THR A 53 4.62 21.37 -7.84
N GLU A 54 3.47 21.95 -8.22
CA GLU A 54 2.19 21.23 -8.11
C GLU A 54 2.16 19.95 -8.96
N GLU A 55 2.71 19.99 -10.19
CA GLU A 55 2.85 18.78 -11.04
C GLU A 55 3.65 17.67 -10.34
N GLN A 56 4.67 18.05 -9.59
CA GLN A 56 5.43 17.13 -8.77
C GLN A 56 4.56 16.57 -7.62
N LEU A 57 3.82 17.41 -6.91
CA LEU A 57 2.98 16.99 -5.80
C LEU A 57 1.79 16.09 -6.21
N GLU A 58 1.34 16.16 -7.46
CA GLU A 58 0.34 15.23 -8.02
C GLU A 58 0.87 13.80 -8.16
N CYS A 59 2.19 13.63 -8.17
CA CYS A 59 2.82 12.31 -8.23
C CYS A 59 2.87 11.61 -6.85
N ILE A 60 2.44 12.27 -5.77
CA ILE A 60 2.41 11.70 -4.42
C ILE A 60 1.32 10.62 -4.31
N GLN A 61 1.70 9.52 -3.69
CA GLN A 61 0.88 8.34 -3.49
C GLN A 61 1.01 7.84 -2.04
N SER A 62 0.02 7.13 -1.56
CA SER A 62 0.12 6.36 -0.33
C SER A 62 -0.43 4.97 -0.57
N TYR A 63 0.15 3.98 0.09
CA TYR A 63 -0.27 2.59 -0.04
C TYR A 63 -0.85 2.10 1.28
N GLY A 64 -1.82 1.20 1.17
CA GLY A 64 -2.47 0.60 2.33
C GLY A 64 -2.79 -0.86 2.04
N VAL A 65 -2.63 -1.72 3.03
CA VAL A 65 -2.97 -3.14 2.91
C VAL A 65 -4.05 -3.47 3.92
N LEU A 66 -5.17 -4.00 3.41
CA LEU A 66 -6.24 -4.55 4.24
C LEU A 66 -6.21 -6.07 4.13
N VAL A 67 -6.24 -6.74 5.28
CA VAL A 67 -6.36 -8.20 5.34
C VAL A 67 -7.72 -8.56 5.97
N TYR A 68 -8.54 -9.31 5.24
CA TYR A 68 -9.84 -9.79 5.71
C TYR A 68 -10.13 -11.19 5.19
N GLN A 69 -10.41 -12.16 6.07
CA GLN A 69 -10.71 -13.54 5.68
C GLN A 69 -9.69 -14.13 4.68
N ARG A 70 -8.40 -13.86 4.91
CA ARG A 70 -7.25 -14.23 4.07
C ARG A 70 -7.17 -13.48 2.74
N GLU A 71 -8.18 -12.74 2.34
CA GLU A 71 -8.05 -11.80 1.24
C GLU A 71 -7.18 -10.63 1.70
N THR A 72 -6.10 -10.41 0.97
CA THR A 72 -5.21 -9.28 1.13
C THR A 72 -5.44 -8.34 -0.04
N THR A 73 -5.90 -7.12 0.25
CA THR A 73 -6.15 -6.09 -0.74
C THR A 73 -5.16 -4.95 -0.54
N ILE A 74 -4.44 -4.61 -1.60
CA ILE A 74 -3.48 -3.52 -1.63
C ILE A 74 -4.15 -2.34 -2.33
N TYR A 75 -4.32 -1.26 -1.58
CA TYR A 75 -4.83 0.02 -2.06
C TYR A 75 -3.70 0.97 -2.39
N VAL A 76 -3.95 1.81 -3.39
CA VAL A 76 -3.17 3.01 -3.68
C VAL A 76 -4.08 4.21 -3.59
N MET A 77 -3.61 5.28 -2.95
CA MET A 77 -4.30 6.56 -2.89
C MET A 77 -3.47 7.61 -3.59
N HIS A 78 -4.12 8.36 -4.47
CA HIS A 78 -3.57 9.49 -5.20
C HIS A 78 -4.25 10.78 -4.73
N PHE A 79 -3.55 11.91 -4.85
CA PHE A 79 -4.17 13.22 -4.65
C PHE A 79 -4.10 14.02 -5.95
N LYS A 80 -5.26 14.23 -6.56
CA LYS A 80 -5.40 14.88 -7.85
C LYS A 80 -6.51 15.92 -7.79
N GLU A 81 -6.24 17.13 -8.28
CA GLU A 81 -7.24 18.20 -8.36
C GLU A 81 -7.97 18.49 -7.03
N GLY A 82 -7.26 18.37 -5.90
CA GLY A 82 -7.85 18.59 -4.57
C GLY A 82 -8.58 17.39 -3.96
N LEU A 83 -8.65 16.26 -4.66
CA LEU A 83 -9.38 15.07 -4.26
C LEU A 83 -8.46 13.89 -3.95
N HIS A 84 -8.80 13.13 -2.91
CA HIS A 84 -8.20 11.84 -2.62
C HIS A 84 -8.93 10.75 -3.41
N ILE A 85 -8.23 10.13 -4.35
CA ILE A 85 -8.74 9.03 -5.18
C ILE A 85 -8.09 7.74 -4.69
N VAL A 86 -8.90 6.71 -4.45
CA VAL A 86 -8.44 5.42 -3.94
C VAL A 86 -8.77 4.34 -4.95
N ASP A 87 -7.75 3.60 -5.36
CA ASP A 87 -7.85 2.48 -6.28
C ASP A 87 -7.35 1.20 -5.61
N THR A 88 -7.90 0.07 -6.03
CA THR A 88 -7.33 -1.24 -5.71
C THR A 88 -6.19 -1.52 -6.68
N LEU A 89 -4.96 -1.56 -6.16
CA LEU A 89 -3.78 -1.87 -6.98
C LEU A 89 -3.75 -3.36 -7.34
N THR A 90 -3.93 -4.23 -6.34
CA THR A 90 -4.01 -5.67 -6.52
C THR A 90 -4.61 -6.32 -5.27
N ASN A 91 -5.08 -7.55 -5.40
CA ASN A 91 -5.55 -8.37 -4.29
C ASN A 91 -5.14 -9.82 -4.50
N PHE A 92 -5.01 -10.59 -3.42
CA PHE A 92 -4.76 -12.03 -3.48
C PHE A 92 -5.29 -12.71 -2.23
N ILE A 93 -5.49 -14.03 -2.31
CA ILE A 93 -5.98 -14.84 -1.19
C ILE A 93 -4.80 -15.63 -0.62
N ILE A 94 -4.55 -15.51 0.68
CA ILE A 94 -3.55 -16.31 1.37
C ILE A 94 -4.05 -17.76 1.45
N PRO A 95 -3.28 -18.74 0.95
CA PRO A 95 -3.71 -20.14 0.94
C PRO A 95 -3.74 -20.70 2.36
N ASP A 96 -4.72 -21.55 2.65
CA ASP A 96 -4.87 -22.21 3.97
C ASP A 96 -4.61 -23.72 3.93
N SER A 97 -4.33 -24.27 2.76
CA SER A 97 -4.02 -25.69 2.58
C SER A 97 -2.92 -25.92 1.55
N VAL A 98 -2.28 -27.09 1.65
CA VAL A 98 -1.23 -27.52 0.71
C VAL A 98 -1.76 -27.65 -0.72
N ASP A 99 -3.04 -27.98 -0.88
CA ASP A 99 -3.70 -28.10 -2.18
C ASP A 99 -3.81 -26.74 -2.89
N GLN A 100 -3.70 -25.63 -2.16
CA GLN A 100 -3.70 -24.27 -2.70
C GLN A 100 -2.29 -23.72 -2.96
N ALA A 101 -1.23 -24.54 -2.84
CA ALA A 101 0.15 -24.10 -3.07
C ALA A 101 0.38 -23.55 -4.50
N TYR A 102 -0.48 -23.90 -5.47
CA TYR A 102 -0.43 -23.33 -6.82
C TYR A 102 -0.68 -21.81 -6.85
N VAL A 103 -1.37 -21.25 -5.84
CA VAL A 103 -1.66 -19.81 -5.71
C VAL A 103 -0.40 -19.03 -5.27
N LEU A 104 0.60 -19.70 -4.70
CA LEU A 104 1.83 -19.05 -4.23
C LEU A 104 2.57 -18.31 -5.35
N ALA A 105 2.57 -18.85 -6.57
CA ALA A 105 3.19 -18.19 -7.71
C ALA A 105 2.53 -16.83 -8.01
N GLU A 106 1.20 -16.78 -7.96
CA GLU A 106 0.42 -15.55 -8.16
C GLU A 106 0.67 -14.53 -7.05
N ILE A 107 0.70 -14.98 -5.79
CA ILE A 107 0.99 -14.12 -4.63
C ILE A 107 2.39 -13.51 -4.75
N ILE A 108 3.38 -14.34 -5.10
CA ILE A 108 4.75 -13.89 -5.33
C ILE A 108 4.75 -12.85 -6.45
N GLU A 109 4.14 -13.13 -7.59
CA GLU A 109 4.08 -12.19 -8.73
C GLU A 109 3.44 -10.85 -8.33
N LYS A 110 2.27 -10.88 -7.67
CA LYS A 110 1.57 -9.66 -7.20
C LYS A 110 2.38 -8.89 -6.16
N THR A 111 3.10 -9.60 -5.28
CA THR A 111 3.98 -8.98 -4.27
C THR A 111 5.20 -8.33 -4.93
N TYR A 112 5.80 -8.99 -5.93
CA TYR A 112 6.91 -8.43 -6.70
C TYR A 112 6.47 -7.25 -7.57
N PHE A 113 5.29 -7.30 -8.17
CA PHE A 113 4.68 -6.19 -8.89
C PHE A 113 4.49 -4.98 -7.96
N PHE A 114 3.85 -5.18 -6.80
CA PHE A 114 3.68 -4.12 -5.82
C PHE A 114 5.03 -3.55 -5.35
N LYS A 115 6.01 -4.43 -5.10
CA LYS A 115 7.37 -4.01 -4.74
C LYS A 115 8.02 -3.20 -5.86
N ALA A 116 7.90 -3.60 -7.11
CA ALA A 116 8.46 -2.85 -8.24
C ALA A 116 7.78 -1.48 -8.38
N GLU A 117 6.46 -1.43 -8.28
CA GLU A 117 5.66 -0.20 -8.34
C GLU A 117 6.03 0.76 -7.19
N ALA A 118 6.12 0.26 -5.96
CA ALA A 118 6.51 1.05 -4.79
C ALA A 118 8.00 1.47 -4.86
N LEU A 119 8.92 0.55 -5.19
CA LEU A 119 10.35 0.84 -5.29
C LEU A 119 10.70 1.80 -6.44
N SER A 120 9.95 1.76 -7.55
CA SER A 120 10.13 2.74 -8.63
C SER A 120 9.87 4.19 -8.19
N LYS A 121 9.23 4.38 -7.02
CA LYS A 121 8.84 5.67 -6.46
C LYS A 121 9.48 5.94 -5.09
N MET A 122 10.38 5.06 -4.63
CA MET A 122 10.96 5.12 -3.28
C MET A 122 12.49 5.15 -3.33
N SER A 123 13.11 6.07 -2.59
CA SER A 123 14.47 5.85 -2.09
C SER A 123 14.42 5.28 -0.67
N PHE A 124 15.19 4.20 -0.48
CA PHE A 124 15.59 3.54 0.76
C PHE A 124 14.90 3.95 2.08
N ASN A 125 13.80 3.27 2.46
CA ASN A 125 13.50 2.98 3.89
C ASN A 125 12.39 1.95 4.19
N LEU A 126 11.72 1.32 3.21
CA LEU A 126 10.66 0.33 3.48
C LEU A 126 11.10 -1.15 3.45
N ALA A 127 12.39 -1.46 3.25
CA ALA A 127 12.88 -2.83 3.25
C ALA A 127 12.50 -3.60 4.54
N SER A 128 12.43 -2.92 5.69
CA SER A 128 12.05 -3.53 6.98
C SER A 128 10.56 -3.82 7.13
N SER A 129 9.67 -3.01 6.55
CA SER A 129 8.21 -3.20 6.67
C SER A 129 7.70 -4.27 5.70
N PHE A 130 8.32 -4.37 4.51
CA PHE A 130 8.04 -5.46 3.57
C PHE A 130 8.51 -6.82 4.08
N ILE A 131 9.66 -6.88 4.76
CA ILE A 131 10.08 -8.14 5.42
C ILE A 131 9.05 -8.57 6.46
N ARG A 132 8.39 -7.63 7.16
CA ARG A 132 7.30 -7.96 8.10
C ARG A 132 6.05 -8.48 7.39
N VAL A 133 5.62 -7.87 6.28
CA VAL A 133 4.47 -8.36 5.49
C VAL A 133 4.77 -9.72 4.86
N ALA A 134 5.96 -9.90 4.28
CA ALA A 134 6.39 -11.17 3.73
C ALA A 134 6.55 -12.27 4.80
N LEU A 135 7.08 -11.94 6.00
CA LEU A 135 7.12 -12.89 7.12
C LEU A 135 5.71 -13.28 7.60
N TRP A 136 4.75 -12.34 7.58
CA TRP A 136 3.36 -12.60 7.98
C TRP A 136 2.58 -13.42 6.95
N ILE A 137 3.01 -13.44 5.69
CA ILE A 137 2.42 -14.27 4.63
C ILE A 137 3.02 -15.70 4.66
N ILE A 138 4.21 -15.90 5.24
CA ILE A 138 4.95 -17.18 5.23
C ILE A 138 4.82 -17.97 6.55
N ILE A 139 4.36 -17.36 7.65
CA ILE A 139 4.18 -17.99 8.97
C ILE A 139 2.68 -18.11 9.28
#